data_AF-A0A317CHL4-F1
#
_entry.id   AF-A0A317CHL4-F1
#
_cell.length_a   1.000
_cell.length_b   1.000
_cell.length_c   1.000
_cell.angle_alpha   90.00
_cell.angle_beta   90.00
_cell.angle_gamma   90.00
#
_symmetry.space_group_name_H-M   'P 1'
#
loop_
_entity.id
_entity.type
_entity.pdbx_description
1 polymer ?
#
loop_
_entity_poly.entity_id
_entity_poly.type
_entity_poly.pdbx_seq_one_letter_code
_entity_poly.pdbx_strand_id
1 'polypeptide(L)'
;MGTSSSDETLFFTRTGANDPEFNLRSETSLVLRRNAKDTLFASVVETHGFFDESTEVCHGTTGKFNAVNVIGFSADASVVEIIGDDLSLLVMVNNSADVTEQTETSVEFGGTTYRWTGYFAVEAKR
;
A
#
# COMPACT_ATOMS: atom_id res chain seq x y z
N MET A 1 4.58 -2.36 -4.84
CA MET A 1 5.12 -3.51 -4.06
C MET A 1 4.17 -3.81 -2.91
N GLY A 2 3.95 -5.09 -2.56
CA GLY A 2 3.09 -5.50 -1.45
C GLY A 2 3.81 -6.54 -0.59
N THR A 3 3.52 -6.58 0.71
CA THR A 3 4.02 -7.59 1.64
C THR A 3 3.30 -8.92 1.41
N SER A 4 4.00 -10.07 1.39
CA SER A 4 3.38 -11.40 1.23
C SER A 4 3.76 -12.36 2.34
N SER A 5 2.78 -12.94 3.05
CA SER A 5 2.96 -14.10 3.94
C SER A 5 2.58 -15.42 3.23
N SER A 6 2.88 -16.58 3.84
CA SER A 6 2.69 -17.92 3.24
C SER A 6 1.26 -18.26 2.79
N ASP A 7 0.26 -17.53 3.28
CA ASP A 7 -1.17 -17.72 2.98
C ASP A 7 -1.72 -16.70 1.98
N GLU A 8 -0.83 -15.93 1.33
CA GLU A 8 -1.19 -14.94 0.33
C GLU A 8 -0.97 -15.47 -1.09
N THR A 9 -1.88 -15.13 -1.99
CA THR A 9 -1.80 -15.53 -3.40
C THR A 9 -2.06 -14.34 -4.30
N LEU A 10 -1.17 -14.15 -5.27
CA LEU A 10 -1.31 -13.16 -6.32
C LEU A 10 -1.86 -13.82 -7.58
N PHE A 11 -3.02 -13.39 -8.03
CA PHE A 11 -3.65 -13.85 -9.26
C PHE A 11 -3.51 -12.82 -10.36
N PHE A 12 -2.97 -13.25 -11.50
CA PHE A 12 -3.06 -12.52 -12.77
C PHE A 12 -4.27 -13.03 -13.52
N THR A 13 -5.23 -12.15 -13.79
CA THR A 13 -6.52 -12.52 -14.38
C THR A 13 -6.82 -11.68 -15.62
N ARG A 14 -7.72 -12.19 -16.45
CA ARG A 14 -8.22 -11.51 -17.64
C ARG A 14 -9.72 -11.77 -17.80
N THR A 15 -10.48 -10.76 -18.19
CA THR A 15 -11.94 -10.90 -18.44
C THR A 15 -12.22 -11.71 -19.72
N GLY A 16 -13.40 -12.34 -19.78
CA GLY A 16 -13.85 -13.14 -20.93
C GLY A 16 -14.38 -14.54 -20.60
N ALA A 17 -14.33 -14.97 -19.33
CA ALA A 17 -14.98 -16.21 -18.91
C ALA A 17 -16.51 -16.11 -19.09
N ASN A 18 -17.13 -17.19 -19.59
CA ASN A 18 -18.57 -17.28 -19.84
C ASN A 18 -19.14 -16.20 -20.79
N ASP A 19 -18.37 -15.75 -21.77
CA ASP A 19 -18.78 -14.74 -22.75
C ASP A 19 -18.77 -15.29 -24.20
N PRO A 20 -19.72 -16.17 -24.57
CA PRO A 20 -19.76 -16.79 -25.90
C PRO A 20 -20.07 -15.81 -27.04
N GLU A 21 -20.76 -14.71 -26.71
CA GLU A 21 -21.18 -13.68 -27.67
C GLU A 21 -20.19 -12.52 -27.75
N PHE A 22 -19.02 -12.63 -27.10
CA PHE A 22 -17.94 -11.62 -27.13
C PHE A 22 -18.38 -10.21 -26.71
N ASN A 23 -19.24 -10.10 -25.70
CA ASN A 23 -19.73 -8.82 -25.19
C ASN A 23 -18.72 -8.12 -24.27
N LEU A 24 -17.82 -8.87 -23.62
CA LEU A 24 -16.85 -8.34 -22.68
C LEU A 24 -15.59 -7.87 -23.40
N ARG A 25 -15.17 -6.65 -23.06
CA ARG A 25 -13.81 -6.21 -23.38
C ARG A 25 -12.79 -7.08 -22.66
N SER A 26 -11.66 -7.28 -23.33
CA SER A 26 -10.56 -8.05 -22.79
C SER A 26 -9.66 -7.15 -21.93
N GLU A 27 -9.78 -7.30 -20.62
CA GLU A 27 -9.16 -6.45 -19.61
C GLU A 27 -8.34 -7.32 -18.66
N THR A 28 -7.13 -6.87 -18.31
CA THR A 28 -6.26 -7.56 -17.35
C THR A 28 -6.48 -7.05 -15.94
N SER A 29 -6.28 -7.91 -14.94
CA SER A 29 -6.38 -7.53 -13.53
C SER A 29 -5.38 -8.29 -12.67
N LEU A 30 -5.01 -7.68 -11.55
CA LEU A 30 -4.14 -8.23 -10.53
C LEU A 30 -4.91 -8.30 -9.22
N VAL A 31 -5.04 -9.50 -8.65
CA VAL A 31 -5.79 -9.74 -7.41
C VAL A 31 -4.85 -10.32 -6.38
N LEU A 32 -4.55 -9.56 -5.33
CA LEU A 32 -3.92 -10.08 -4.13
C LEU A 32 -5.02 -10.60 -3.19
N ARG A 33 -4.92 -11.87 -2.79
CA ARG A 33 -5.90 -12.53 -1.92
C ARG A 33 -5.20 -13.16 -0.72
N ARG A 34 -5.82 -13.04 0.44
CA ARG A 34 -5.43 -13.71 1.68
C ARG A 34 -6.66 -14.29 2.36
N ASN A 35 -6.53 -15.48 2.92
CA ASN A 35 -7.55 -16.05 3.82
C ASN A 35 -7.12 -15.81 5.26
N ALA A 36 -7.71 -14.82 5.91
CA ALA A 36 -7.46 -14.48 7.30
C ALA A 36 -8.72 -13.91 7.94
N LYS A 37 -8.81 -13.99 9.28
CA LYS A 37 -9.90 -13.35 10.04
C LYS A 37 -9.81 -11.82 9.92
N ASP A 38 -8.63 -11.28 10.18
CA ASP A 38 -8.31 -9.85 10.14
C ASP A 38 -7.03 -9.68 9.29
N THR A 39 -6.99 -8.68 8.40
CA THR A 39 -5.83 -8.41 7.53
C THR A 39 -5.77 -6.95 7.14
N LEU A 40 -4.56 -6.42 6.93
CA LEU A 40 -4.31 -5.12 6.33
C LEU A 40 -3.54 -5.29 5.03
N PHE A 41 -4.08 -4.78 3.92
CA PHE A 41 -3.36 -4.68 2.65
C PHE A 41 -2.82 -3.26 2.50
N ALA A 42 -1.51 -3.15 2.27
CA ALA A 42 -0.84 -1.88 1.99
C ALA A 42 -0.16 -1.96 0.61
N SER A 43 -0.33 -0.91 -0.18
CA SER A 43 0.29 -0.78 -1.49
C SER A 43 0.67 0.68 -1.77
N VAL A 44 1.68 0.85 -2.61
CA VAL A 44 2.08 2.16 -3.15
C VAL A 44 1.95 2.10 -4.66
N VAL A 45 1.30 3.12 -5.20
CA VAL A 45 1.19 3.37 -6.64
C VAL A 45 2.07 4.58 -6.95
N GLU A 46 3.13 4.36 -7.73
CA GLU A 46 4.11 5.37 -8.10
C GLU A 46 4.04 5.64 -9.59
N THR A 47 3.74 6.87 -9.97
CA THR A 47 3.99 7.38 -11.32
C THR A 47 5.45 7.81 -11.41
N HIS A 48 6.23 7.16 -12.26
CA HIS A 48 7.63 7.49 -12.51
C HIS A 48 7.92 7.32 -14.00
N GLY A 49 9.13 7.72 -14.39
CA GLY A 49 9.54 7.69 -15.78
C GLY A 49 8.99 8.86 -16.59
N PHE A 50 9.79 9.30 -17.55
CA PHE A 50 9.37 10.21 -18.60
C PHE A 50 10.05 9.79 -19.89
N PHE A 51 9.27 9.68 -20.97
CA PHE A 51 9.78 9.42 -22.30
C PHE A 51 9.65 10.70 -23.13
N ASP A 52 10.79 11.24 -23.57
CA ASP A 52 10.83 12.35 -24.51
C ASP A 52 10.82 11.78 -25.94
N GLU A 53 9.65 11.85 -26.58
CA GLU A 53 9.45 11.37 -27.95
C GLU A 53 10.30 12.13 -28.98
N SER A 54 10.65 13.39 -28.72
CA SER A 54 11.39 14.24 -29.67
C SER A 54 12.87 13.88 -29.76
N THR A 55 13.42 13.36 -28.67
CA THR A 55 14.83 12.96 -28.55
C THR A 55 15.01 11.45 -28.42
N GLU A 56 13.91 10.70 -28.33
CA GLU A 56 13.87 9.26 -28.08
C GLU A 56 14.60 8.86 -26.77
N VAL A 57 14.56 9.72 -25.75
CA VAL A 57 15.25 9.50 -24.46
C VAL A 57 14.26 9.14 -23.35
N CYS A 58 14.60 8.11 -22.59
CA CYS A 58 13.89 7.74 -21.36
C CYS A 58 14.63 8.28 -20.12
N HIS A 59 13.91 8.98 -19.24
CA HIS A 59 14.39 9.46 -17.95
C HIS A 59 13.70 8.71 -16.81
N GLY A 60 14.43 8.33 -15.75
CA GLY A 60 13.85 7.80 -14.51
C GLY A 60 13.01 6.53 -14.68
N THR A 61 13.49 5.56 -15.48
CA THR A 61 12.74 4.37 -15.92
C THR A 61 12.43 3.34 -14.83
N THR A 62 12.95 3.53 -13.62
CA THR A 62 12.73 2.64 -12.48
C THR A 62 12.04 3.40 -11.36
N GLY A 63 11.11 2.74 -10.68
CA GLY A 63 10.47 3.28 -9.49
C GLY A 63 11.49 3.48 -8.36
N LYS A 64 11.21 4.47 -7.51
CA LYS A 64 12.08 4.84 -6.38
C LYS A 64 11.65 4.19 -5.07
N PHE A 65 10.48 3.56 -5.00
CA PHE A 65 10.03 2.85 -3.80
C PHE A 65 10.53 1.41 -3.77
N ASN A 66 11.24 1.04 -2.70
CA ASN A 66 11.86 -0.26 -2.52
C ASN A 66 11.06 -1.18 -1.59
N ALA A 67 10.20 -0.66 -0.71
CA ALA A 67 9.40 -1.51 0.17
C ALA A 67 8.14 -0.82 0.73
N VAL A 68 7.15 -1.65 1.08
CA VAL A 68 5.99 -1.27 1.88
C VAL A 68 5.80 -2.36 2.93
N ASN A 69 6.00 -2.00 4.20
CA ASN A 69 5.97 -2.91 5.33
C ASN A 69 4.79 -2.56 6.24
N VAL A 70 3.92 -3.52 6.52
CA VAL A 70 2.94 -3.38 7.60
C VAL A 70 3.66 -3.64 8.92
N ILE A 71 3.90 -2.58 9.70
CA ILE A 71 4.55 -2.67 11.01
C ILE A 71 3.59 -3.32 12.03
N GLY A 72 2.31 -2.95 11.96
CA GLY A 72 1.27 -3.55 12.77
C GLY A 72 -0.10 -2.92 12.48
N PHE A 73 -1.15 -3.66 12.83
CA PHE A 73 -2.52 -3.17 12.74
C PHE A 73 -3.38 -3.82 13.83
N SER A 74 -4.39 -3.09 14.29
CA SER A 74 -5.41 -3.53 15.24
C SER A 74 -6.74 -2.85 14.93
N ALA A 75 -7.75 -3.06 15.77
CA ALA A 75 -9.00 -2.29 15.69
C ALA A 75 -8.78 -0.79 15.97
N ASP A 76 -7.71 -0.42 16.67
CA ASP A 76 -7.45 0.95 17.11
C ASP A 76 -6.60 1.72 16.10
N ALA A 77 -5.64 1.06 15.44
CA ALA A 77 -4.75 1.73 14.51
C ALA A 77 -4.05 0.83 13.49
N SER A 78 -3.52 1.47 12.45
CA SER A 78 -2.66 0.86 11.42
C SER A 78 -1.35 1.65 11.30
N VAL A 79 -0.22 0.95 11.27
CA VAL A 79 1.12 1.55 11.07
C VAL A 79 1.82 0.87 9.91
N VAL A 80 2.18 1.65 8.89
CA VAL A 80 2.82 1.19 7.66
C VAL A 80 4.09 1.99 7.42
N GLU A 81 5.19 1.31 7.13
CA GLU A 81 6.44 1.91 6.70
C GLU A 81 6.57 1.81 5.18
N ILE A 82 6.97 2.90 4.54
CA ILE A 82 7.19 2.99 3.10
C ILE A 82 8.64 3.43 2.90
N ILE A 83 9.42 2.62 2.20
CA ILE A 83 10.84 2.85 1.96
C ILE A 83 11.05 3.10 0.47
N GLY A 84 11.78 4.15 0.16
CA GLY A 84 12.29 4.54 -1.15
C GLY A 84 13.76 4.93 -1.08
N ASP A 85 14.39 5.17 -2.23
CA ASP A 85 15.84 5.39 -2.35
C ASP A 85 16.38 6.47 -1.40
N ASP A 86 15.68 7.61 -1.33
CA ASP A 86 16.02 8.76 -0.47
C ASP A 86 14.87 9.11 0.50
N LEU A 87 14.00 8.13 0.80
CA LEU A 87 12.77 8.36 1.53
C LEU A 87 12.43 7.20 2.45
N SER A 88 12.18 7.47 3.73
CA SER A 88 11.52 6.52 4.61
C SER A 88 10.36 7.23 5.30
N LEU A 89 9.14 6.78 5.03
CA LEU A 89 7.92 7.32 5.61
C LEU A 89 7.29 6.31 6.56
N LEU A 90 6.82 6.80 7.68
CA LEU A 90 5.93 6.07 8.58
C LEU A 90 4.54 6.70 8.49
N VAL A 91 3.58 5.92 8.02
CA VAL A 91 2.17 6.31 7.92
C VAL A 91 1.42 5.63 9.06
N MET A 92 0.77 6.43 9.89
CA MET A 92 0.00 5.98 11.06
C MET A 92 -1.43 6.45 10.92
N VAL A 93 -2.40 5.55 11.08
CA VAL A 93 -3.83 5.84 10.90
C VAL A 93 -4.58 5.34 12.13
N ASN A 94 -5.48 6.16 12.67
CA ASN A 94 -6.43 5.72 13.70
C ASN A 94 -7.63 5.06 13.00
N ASN A 95 -7.98 3.84 13.42
CA ASN A 95 -9.03 3.05 12.79
C ASN A 95 -10.42 3.25 13.45
N SER A 96 -10.49 4.02 14.55
CA SER A 96 -11.74 4.30 15.26
C SER A 96 -12.66 5.22 14.45
N ALA A 97 -13.96 4.92 14.46
CA ALA A 97 -14.98 5.74 13.79
C ALA A 97 -15.20 7.11 14.47
N ASP A 98 -14.86 7.23 15.76
CA ASP A 98 -15.09 8.43 16.58
C ASP A 98 -13.85 9.35 16.65
N VAL A 99 -12.85 9.12 15.80
CA VAL A 99 -11.63 9.92 15.78
C VAL A 99 -11.91 11.37 15.35
N THR A 100 -11.22 12.30 15.99
CA THR A 100 -11.27 13.74 15.70
C THR A 100 -9.85 14.28 15.51
N GLU A 101 -9.72 15.52 15.05
CA GLU A 101 -8.43 16.22 14.93
C GLU A 101 -7.67 16.34 16.26
N GLN A 102 -8.34 16.18 17.40
CA GLN A 102 -7.75 16.31 18.74
C GLN A 102 -7.54 14.95 19.44
N THR A 103 -7.97 13.84 18.82
CA THR A 103 -7.84 12.51 19.42
C THR A 103 -6.38 12.10 19.45
N GLU A 104 -5.84 11.87 20.65
CA GLU A 104 -4.51 11.30 20.83
C GLU A 104 -4.57 9.77 20.69
N THR A 105 -3.70 9.22 19.85
CA THR A 105 -3.59 7.78 19.62
C THR A 105 -2.22 7.30 20.09
N SER A 106 -2.19 6.15 20.75
CA SER A 106 -0.96 5.48 21.17
C SER A 106 -1.11 3.99 21.03
N VAL A 107 -0.29 3.37 20.19
CA VAL A 107 -0.28 1.92 19.97
C VAL A 107 1.13 1.36 20.05
N GLU A 108 1.25 0.08 20.45
CA GLU A 108 2.52 -0.62 20.53
C GLU A 108 2.56 -1.76 19.52
N PHE A 109 3.56 -1.74 18.63
CA PHE A 109 3.82 -2.80 17.68
C PHE A 109 5.31 -3.14 17.71
N GLY A 110 5.64 -4.43 17.82
CA GLY A 110 7.04 -4.89 17.82
C GLY A 110 7.92 -4.29 18.92
N GLY A 111 7.35 -3.94 20.09
CA GLY A 111 8.07 -3.31 21.20
C GLY A 111 8.38 -1.82 21.00
N THR A 112 7.85 -1.20 19.94
CA THR A 112 7.93 0.25 19.71
C THR A 112 6.57 0.89 19.91
N THR A 113 6.52 2.00 20.63
CA THR A 113 5.30 2.81 20.80
C THR A 113 5.21 3.89 19.73
N TYR A 114 4.08 3.94 19.05
CA TYR A 114 3.74 4.92 18.02
C TYR A 114 2.66 5.85 18.55
N ARG A 115 2.84 7.16 18.39
CA ARG A 115 1.95 8.19 18.94
C ARG A 115 1.70 9.30 17.94
N TRP A 116 0.45 9.72 17.80
CA TRP A 116 0.07 10.90 17.02
C TRP A 116 -1.28 11.44 17.49
N THR A 117 -1.62 12.63 17.03
CA THR A 117 -2.92 13.27 17.26
C THR A 117 -3.64 13.44 15.92
N GLY A 118 -4.94 13.17 15.89
CA GLY A 118 -5.77 13.30 14.70
C GLY A 118 -6.04 11.97 13.98
N TYR A 119 -6.62 12.09 12.79
CA TYR A 119 -7.02 10.96 11.93
C TYR A 119 -5.84 10.08 11.52
N PHE A 120 -4.74 10.71 11.14
CA PHE A 120 -3.52 10.06 10.70
C PHE A 120 -2.32 10.99 10.91
N ALA A 121 -1.13 10.43 10.88
CA ALA A 121 0.12 11.15 10.81
C ALA A 121 1.07 10.49 9.80
N VAL A 122 1.92 11.31 9.18
CA VAL A 122 2.98 10.86 8.29
C VAL A 122 4.29 11.45 8.78
N GLU A 123 5.24 10.60 9.13
CA GLU A 123 6.54 11.01 9.65
C GLU A 123 7.65 10.55 8.72
N ALA A 124 8.63 11.42 8.48
CA ALA A 124 9.86 11.01 7.83
C ALA A 124 10.79 10.36 8.87
N LYS A 125 11.17 9.12 8.64
CA LYS A 125 12.17 8.41 9.43
C LYS A 125 13.53 8.78 8.84
N ARG A 126 14.36 9.46 9.64
CA ARG A 126 15.75 9.77 9.26
C ARG A 126 16.66 8.57 9.48
#